data_AF-A0A524FSJ4-F1
#
_entry.id   AF-A0A524FSJ4-F1
#
_cell.length_a   1.000
_cell.length_b   1.000
_cell.length_c   1.000
_cell.angle_alpha   90.00
_cell.angle_beta   90.00
_cell.angle_gamma   90.00
#
_symmetry.space_group_name_H-M   'P 1'
#
loop_
_entity.id
_entity.type
_entity.pdbx_description
1 polymer ?
#
loop_
_entity_poly.entity_id
_entity_poly.type
_entity_poly.pdbx_seq_one_letter_code
_entity_poly.pdbx_strand_id
1 'polypeptide(L)'
;MHKLDSRKVLAILLIVAIIGSSFFVYFYILTPDTVEEPVFKGGTLTQDETWSGSIFVNASIVVPTGVTLTINPGTRVMFAPCQDYKNQTTVGFAVVGGTVIAVGTPEQQIWFTSDTDTPINGDWGGIELYNTNASVFKYVIVEFSSLGISQFDSKVNISHSIVRWVNAEGIYMERSSPVIEYNLLYENGYHEIALEQYNYDVEIRNNIFAGGHVPLIIFDSSVTVEGNYFHNYNTSTSPAVSVAGTAEANVTGNKFSGFNNDTAILKLMSMCTLVMANNDFGNGSIPIPILDFNDIKNHDLGYTPGDLEDQYMYVYPTQDETRRVVQRIGLGFGFGWAFEYANGYLWKLGSGELVRIDPTTGANTTFSVDTSKILGPRGLCYDGEYFWTQDHSLLKIVKFKVNATDVTIYDSFDIPENETGARQSLSTDGTYLYVPNRNGNKMFELFKNGTIHREIAMPLDLVGPITWNGTHFWTGNGNHLFAFTKDGTVAGKVYDVARGISGITWDGTYLWGLYKTCELWNDAKMFQIEILDDSSLF
;
A
#
# COMPACT_ATOMS: atom_id res chain seq x y z
N MET A 1 45.72 -8.31 17.36
CA MET A 1 45.57 -8.70 18.78
C MET A 1 44.08 -8.70 19.06
N HIS A 2 43.36 -9.75 19.42
CA HIS A 2 43.65 -11.14 19.78
C HIS A 2 42.47 -11.95 19.23
N LYS A 3 42.73 -13.03 18.46
CA LYS A 3 41.71 -14.06 18.20
C LYS A 3 41.45 -14.77 19.53
N LEU A 4 40.21 -14.76 20.03
CA LEU A 4 39.81 -15.68 21.10
C LEU A 4 39.67 -17.09 20.51
N ASP A 5 40.47 -17.99 21.04
CA ASP A 5 40.46 -19.44 20.81
C ASP A 5 39.30 -20.04 21.64
N SER A 6 38.24 -20.52 21.00
CA SER A 6 37.07 -21.11 21.66
C SER A 6 37.34 -22.55 22.10
N ARG A 7 38.24 -22.72 23.08
CA ARG A 7 38.39 -24.00 23.77
C ARG A 7 37.24 -24.16 24.77
N LYS A 8 36.37 -25.14 24.50
CA LYS A 8 35.29 -25.60 25.38
C LYS A 8 35.89 -25.99 26.75
N VAL A 9 35.68 -25.17 27.77
CA VAL A 9 36.03 -25.52 29.16
C VAL A 9 34.81 -26.19 29.79
N LEU A 10 34.90 -27.50 30.03
CA LEU A 10 33.93 -28.25 30.82
C LEU A 10 34.23 -28.00 32.30
N ALA A 11 33.37 -27.26 33.01
CA ALA A 11 33.49 -27.09 34.46
C ALA A 11 32.62 -28.15 35.16
N ILE A 12 33.26 -29.07 35.90
CA ILE A 12 32.59 -30.06 36.74
C ILE A 12 32.61 -29.55 38.17
N LEU A 13 31.43 -29.27 38.74
CA LEU A 13 31.27 -28.89 40.14
C LEU A 13 30.93 -30.14 40.97
N LEU A 14 31.77 -30.45 41.96
CA LEU A 14 31.58 -31.55 42.90
C LEU A 14 31.00 -30.99 44.21
N ILE A 15 29.76 -31.36 44.53
CA ILE A 15 29.15 -31.04 45.82
C ILE A 15 29.02 -32.34 46.61
N VAL A 16 29.64 -32.37 47.80
CA VAL A 16 29.53 -33.47 48.76
C VAL A 16 28.62 -32.99 49.89
N ALA A 17 27.45 -33.60 50.02
CA ALA A 17 26.55 -33.37 51.14
C ALA A 17 26.57 -34.59 52.06
N ILE A 18 26.78 -34.37 53.37
CA ILE A 18 26.75 -35.41 54.40
C ILE A 18 25.40 -35.33 55.09
N ILE A 19 24.58 -36.37 54.95
CA ILE A 19 23.35 -36.56 55.73
C ILE A 19 23.42 -37.96 56.34
N GLY A 20 23.78 -38.05 57.62
CA GLY A 20 23.99 -39.34 58.29
C GLY A 20 25.27 -40.06 57.86
N SER A 21 25.23 -41.39 57.79
CA SER A 21 26.37 -42.28 57.47
C SER A 21 26.56 -42.59 55.98
N SER A 22 25.91 -41.82 55.09
CA SER A 22 25.92 -42.07 53.64
C SER A 22 26.49 -40.86 52.88
N PHE A 23 27.38 -41.13 51.91
CA PHE A 23 27.93 -40.12 51.01
C PHE A 23 27.15 -40.12 49.70
N PHE A 24 26.68 -38.95 49.25
CA PHE A 24 26.16 -38.73 47.91
C PHE A 24 27.07 -37.77 47.16
N VAL A 25 27.51 -38.17 45.96
CA VAL A 25 28.30 -37.32 45.05
C VAL A 25 27.39 -36.87 43.92
N TYR A 26 27.18 -35.56 43.80
CA TYR A 26 26.46 -34.96 42.68
C TYR A 26 27.47 -34.36 41.70
N PHE A 27 27.32 -34.72 40.42
CA PHE A 27 28.03 -34.08 39.31
C PHE A 27 27.08 -33.13 38.60
N TYR A 28 27.35 -31.82 38.69
CA TYR A 28 26.72 -30.85 37.79
C TYR A 28 27.60 -30.67 36.56
N ILE A 29 27.04 -30.94 35.38
CA ILE A 29 27.64 -30.59 34.10
C ILE A 29 27.10 -29.21 33.72
N LEU A 30 27.92 -28.18 33.86
CA LEU A 30 27.61 -26.87 33.28
C LEU A 30 27.99 -26.93 31.79
N THR A 31 26.99 -27.10 30.92
CA THR A 31 27.15 -26.83 29.49
C THR A 31 27.21 -25.30 29.32
N PRO A 32 28.24 -24.73 28.67
CA PRO A 32 28.16 -23.33 28.28
C PRO A 32 26.96 -23.16 27.35
N ASP A 33 26.10 -22.18 27.64
CA ASP A 33 25.04 -21.78 26.72
C ASP A 33 25.69 -21.46 25.38
N THR A 34 25.40 -22.29 24.37
CA THR A 34 25.78 -21.96 22.99
C THR A 34 24.91 -20.81 22.56
N VAL A 35 25.47 -19.60 22.54
CA VAL A 35 24.84 -18.46 21.88
C VAL A 35 24.77 -18.83 20.40
N GLU A 36 23.57 -19.14 19.92
CA GLU A 36 23.32 -19.40 18.51
C GLU A 36 23.52 -18.08 17.75
N GLU A 37 24.45 -18.06 16.80
CA GLU A 37 24.72 -16.85 16.02
C GLU A 37 23.47 -16.47 15.19
N PRO A 38 23.13 -15.17 15.12
CA PRO A 38 21.96 -14.72 14.37
C PRO A 38 22.07 -15.09 12.87
N VAL A 39 20.99 -15.64 12.31
CA VAL A 39 20.91 -16.02 10.90
C VAL A 39 20.37 -14.85 10.09
N PHE A 40 21.22 -14.24 9.27
CA PHE A 40 20.81 -13.18 8.34
C PHE A 40 20.47 -13.72 6.95
N LYS A 41 19.41 -13.20 6.34
CA LYS A 41 18.94 -13.55 5.00
C LYS A 41 18.65 -12.29 4.18
N GLY A 42 18.88 -12.40 2.87
CA GLY A 42 18.64 -11.32 1.91
C GLY A 42 19.00 -11.72 0.48
N GLY A 43 18.39 -11.05 -0.49
CA GLY A 43 18.63 -11.28 -1.92
C GLY A 43 17.87 -12.45 -2.51
N THR A 44 18.25 -12.82 -3.74
CA THR A 44 17.64 -13.94 -4.47
C THR A 44 18.21 -15.28 -4.03
N LEU A 45 17.34 -16.21 -3.66
CA LEU A 45 17.75 -17.58 -3.35
C LEU A 45 18.24 -18.27 -4.63
N THR A 46 19.35 -19.02 -4.50
CA THR A 46 20.00 -19.69 -5.65
C THR A 46 19.77 -21.19 -5.68
N GLN A 47 19.22 -21.74 -4.60
CA GLN A 47 18.90 -23.16 -4.43
C GLN A 47 17.82 -23.30 -3.36
N ASP A 48 17.26 -24.50 -3.23
CA ASP A 48 16.32 -24.80 -2.17
C ASP A 48 16.94 -24.55 -0.78
N GLU A 49 16.15 -23.96 0.11
CA GLU A 49 16.58 -23.67 1.48
C GLU A 49 15.53 -24.15 2.48
N THR A 50 15.99 -24.44 3.69
CA THR A 50 15.14 -24.71 4.85
C THR A 50 15.51 -23.75 5.97
N TRP A 51 14.55 -23.00 6.48
CA TRP A 51 14.73 -22.04 7.56
C TRP A 51 14.08 -22.55 8.85
N SER A 52 14.74 -22.26 9.98
CA SER A 52 14.28 -22.60 11.33
C SER A 52 14.84 -21.61 12.35
N GLY A 53 14.14 -21.40 13.46
CA GLY A 53 14.59 -20.51 14.53
C GLY A 53 14.38 -19.03 14.22
N SER A 54 15.33 -18.19 14.59
CA SER A 54 15.27 -16.73 14.38
C SER A 54 16.01 -16.34 13.10
N ILE A 55 15.26 -15.83 12.12
CA ILE A 55 15.78 -15.37 10.82
C ILE A 55 15.63 -13.86 10.71
N PHE A 56 16.75 -13.16 10.53
CA PHE A 56 16.81 -11.71 10.38
C PHE A 56 16.93 -11.35 8.90
N VAL A 57 15.99 -10.57 8.36
CA VAL A 57 15.94 -10.20 6.94
C VAL A 57 16.29 -8.72 6.80
N ASN A 58 17.49 -8.43 6.30
CA ASN A 58 18.01 -7.06 6.16
C ASN A 58 18.10 -6.57 4.71
N ALA A 59 17.74 -7.43 3.75
CA ALA A 59 17.56 -7.09 2.35
C ALA A 59 16.44 -7.96 1.78
N SER A 60 15.69 -7.45 0.80
CA SER A 60 14.50 -8.14 0.28
C SER A 60 14.83 -9.55 -0.22
N ILE A 61 13.94 -10.49 0.08
CA ILE A 61 14.06 -11.88 -0.33
C ILE A 61 13.37 -12.07 -1.67
N VAL A 62 14.00 -12.81 -2.58
CA VAL A 62 13.35 -13.30 -3.79
C VAL A 62 13.49 -14.82 -3.87
N VAL A 63 12.36 -15.52 -3.93
CA VAL A 63 12.29 -16.96 -4.21
C VAL A 63 11.96 -17.15 -5.69
N PRO A 64 12.95 -17.39 -6.56
CA PRO A 64 12.72 -17.43 -8.00
C PRO A 64 12.13 -18.78 -8.46
N THR A 65 11.73 -18.84 -9.73
CA THR A 65 11.23 -20.05 -10.36
C THR A 65 12.20 -21.22 -10.22
N GLY A 66 11.67 -22.39 -9.83
CA GLY A 66 12.46 -23.61 -9.65
C GLY A 66 13.16 -23.73 -8.30
N VAL A 67 13.03 -22.73 -7.41
CA VAL A 67 13.55 -22.75 -6.05
C VAL A 67 12.40 -22.89 -5.04
N THR A 68 12.61 -23.73 -4.04
CA THR A 68 11.71 -23.95 -2.91
C THR A 68 12.33 -23.47 -1.60
N LEU A 69 11.64 -22.58 -0.90
CA LEU A 69 11.95 -22.22 0.48
C LEU A 69 10.97 -22.93 1.43
N THR A 70 11.50 -23.80 2.28
CA THR A 70 10.74 -24.44 3.36
C THR A 70 11.00 -23.70 4.67
N ILE A 71 9.94 -23.30 5.39
CA ILE A 71 10.04 -22.64 6.69
C ILE A 71 9.42 -23.56 7.74
N ASN A 72 10.23 -24.03 8.68
CA ASN A 72 9.81 -25.01 9.68
C ASN A 72 8.92 -24.38 10.76
N PRO A 73 8.06 -25.16 11.44
CA PRO A 73 7.26 -24.68 12.57
C PRO A 73 8.05 -23.93 13.63
N GLY A 74 7.46 -22.88 14.19
CA GLY A 74 8.06 -22.05 15.25
C GLY A 74 9.15 -21.07 14.77
N THR A 75 9.41 -20.99 13.45
CA THR A 75 10.36 -20.00 12.90
C THR A 75 9.82 -18.59 13.05
N ARG A 76 10.69 -17.64 13.42
CA ARG A 76 10.41 -16.20 13.39
C ARG A 76 11.25 -15.55 12.30
N VAL A 77 10.60 -15.02 11.28
CA VAL A 77 11.20 -14.25 10.19
C VAL A 77 10.96 -12.77 10.49
N MET A 78 12.03 -12.05 10.81
CA MET A 78 11.98 -10.67 11.32
C MET A 78 12.63 -9.76 10.28
N PHE A 79 11.86 -8.80 9.77
CA PHE A 79 12.28 -7.91 8.69
C PHE A 79 12.77 -6.58 9.24
N ALA A 80 13.86 -6.06 8.66
CA ALA A 80 14.38 -4.76 9.03
C ALA A 80 13.31 -3.65 8.81
N PRO A 81 13.05 -2.81 9.84
CA PRO A 81 11.96 -1.83 9.79
C PRO A 81 12.29 -0.62 8.92
N CYS A 82 11.26 -0.02 8.34
CA CYS A 82 11.31 1.19 7.51
C CYS A 82 10.51 2.32 8.16
N GLN A 83 11.12 2.98 9.15
CA GLN A 83 10.47 4.05 9.94
C GLN A 83 11.02 5.47 9.65
N ASP A 84 11.97 5.60 8.72
CA ASP A 84 12.58 6.88 8.34
C ASP A 84 12.03 7.37 7.00
N TYR A 85 11.36 8.53 6.98
CA TYR A 85 10.85 9.12 5.74
C TYR A 85 11.94 9.47 4.73
N LYS A 86 13.18 9.72 5.19
CA LYS A 86 14.31 10.02 4.30
C LYS A 86 14.79 8.78 3.55
N ASN A 87 14.62 7.59 4.13
CA ASN A 87 14.98 6.32 3.53
C ASN A 87 13.82 5.32 3.58
N GLN A 88 12.88 5.46 2.64
CA GLN A 88 11.70 4.60 2.53
C GLN A 88 11.95 3.29 1.78
N THR A 89 13.16 2.73 1.88
CA THR A 89 13.45 1.42 1.29
C THR A 89 12.91 0.34 2.21
N THR A 90 11.75 -0.23 1.84
CA THR A 90 11.15 -1.34 2.59
C THR A 90 11.82 -2.67 2.20
N VAL A 91 12.04 -3.53 3.20
CA VAL A 91 12.46 -4.91 2.98
C VAL A 91 11.22 -5.77 2.75
N GLY A 92 11.15 -6.48 1.64
CA GLY A 92 10.01 -7.33 1.28
C GLY A 92 10.37 -8.81 1.11
N PHE A 93 9.34 -9.64 0.94
CA PHE A 93 9.48 -11.05 0.59
C PHE A 93 8.70 -11.31 -0.70
N ALA A 94 9.40 -11.51 -1.82
CA ALA A 94 8.78 -11.85 -3.10
C ALA A 94 9.00 -13.32 -3.48
N VAL A 95 7.93 -13.98 -3.94
CA VAL A 95 7.97 -15.29 -4.59
C VAL A 95 7.65 -15.10 -6.06
N VAL A 96 8.62 -15.32 -6.94
CA VAL A 96 8.52 -15.01 -8.38
C VAL A 96 8.58 -16.32 -9.17
N GLY A 97 7.44 -16.99 -9.27
CA GLY A 97 7.29 -18.33 -9.84
C GLY A 97 7.95 -19.46 -9.03
N GLY A 98 8.58 -19.13 -7.91
CA GLY A 98 9.15 -20.09 -6.95
C GLY A 98 8.09 -20.73 -6.06
N THR A 99 8.53 -21.38 -4.98
CA THR A 99 7.62 -22.02 -4.01
C THR A 99 8.05 -21.72 -2.58
N VAL A 100 7.09 -21.33 -1.74
CA VAL A 100 7.28 -21.21 -0.28
C VAL A 100 6.36 -22.18 0.42
N ILE A 101 6.94 -23.05 1.25
CA ILE A 101 6.20 -23.96 2.11
C ILE A 101 6.37 -23.48 3.55
N ALA A 102 5.40 -22.68 4.04
CA ALA A 102 5.34 -22.18 5.40
C ALA A 102 4.16 -22.85 6.12
N VAL A 103 4.44 -23.99 6.75
CA VAL A 103 3.44 -24.80 7.44
C VAL A 103 3.87 -24.97 8.90
N GLY A 104 3.30 -24.15 9.78
CA GLY A 104 3.47 -24.26 11.23
C GLY A 104 2.58 -25.33 11.85
N THR A 105 2.40 -25.25 13.16
CA THR A 105 1.37 -26.01 13.92
C THR A 105 0.58 -25.05 14.81
N PRO A 106 -0.57 -25.46 15.37
CA PRO A 106 -1.31 -24.63 16.34
C PRO A 106 -0.46 -24.12 17.51
N GLU A 107 0.50 -24.92 17.98
CA GLU A 107 1.40 -24.57 19.09
C GLU A 107 2.69 -23.89 18.64
N GLN A 108 3.09 -24.04 17.37
CA GLN A 108 4.35 -23.55 16.80
C GLN A 108 4.09 -22.83 15.48
N GLN A 109 3.34 -21.73 15.56
CA GLN A 109 3.07 -20.87 14.41
C GLN A 109 4.37 -20.24 13.87
N ILE A 110 4.41 -19.96 12.57
CA ILE A 110 5.52 -19.26 11.92
C ILE A 110 5.22 -17.76 11.91
N TRP A 111 6.16 -16.94 12.33
CA TRP A 111 5.99 -15.49 12.42
C TRP A 111 6.68 -14.79 11.24
N PHE A 112 5.97 -13.88 10.59
CA PHE A 112 6.52 -12.86 9.69
C PHE A 112 6.23 -11.50 10.32
N THR A 113 7.26 -10.85 10.85
CA THR A 113 7.12 -9.70 11.76
C THR A 113 8.29 -8.73 11.62
N SER A 114 8.26 -7.62 12.34
CA SER A 114 9.33 -6.61 12.36
C SER A 114 10.52 -7.04 13.23
N ASP A 115 11.72 -6.59 12.89
CA ASP A 115 12.97 -6.80 13.65
C ASP A 115 13.25 -5.67 14.67
N THR A 116 12.20 -5.08 15.24
CA THR A 116 12.32 -3.98 16.20
C THR A 116 11.51 -4.24 17.45
N ASP A 117 12.00 -3.70 18.57
CA ASP A 117 11.34 -3.82 19.87
C ASP A 117 10.05 -2.96 19.96
N THR A 118 9.93 -1.95 19.10
CA THR A 118 8.78 -1.03 19.02
C THR A 118 8.17 -1.05 17.61
N PRO A 119 7.53 -2.14 17.21
CA PRO A 119 7.02 -2.28 15.85
C PRO A 119 5.84 -1.35 15.61
N ILE A 120 5.75 -0.85 14.37
CA ILE A 120 4.57 -0.13 13.86
C ILE A 120 4.10 -0.80 12.57
N ASN A 121 2.84 -0.57 12.18
CA ASN A 121 2.36 -0.94 10.86
C ASN A 121 3.26 -0.36 9.77
N GLY A 122 3.51 -1.11 8.69
CA GLY A 122 4.31 -0.63 7.57
C GLY A 122 5.83 -0.73 7.74
N ASP A 123 6.32 -1.38 8.80
CA ASP A 123 7.75 -1.59 9.05
C ASP A 123 8.44 -2.34 7.89
N TRP A 124 7.75 -3.27 7.25
CA TRP A 124 8.30 -4.04 6.13
C TRP A 124 7.32 -4.16 4.98
N GLY A 125 7.77 -4.64 3.81
CA GLY A 125 7.01 -4.58 2.57
C GLY A 125 5.78 -5.48 2.54
N GLY A 126 5.89 -6.70 3.07
CA GLY A 126 4.87 -7.75 2.93
C GLY A 126 5.39 -8.98 2.18
N ILE A 127 4.49 -9.96 2.02
CA ILE A 127 4.72 -11.17 1.23
C ILE A 127 4.00 -11.02 -0.09
N GLU A 128 4.76 -11.00 -1.19
CA GLU A 128 4.22 -10.89 -2.55
C GLU A 128 4.42 -12.19 -3.32
N LEU A 129 3.35 -12.68 -3.93
CA LEU A 129 3.28 -13.98 -4.60
C LEU A 129 2.94 -13.75 -6.07
N TYR A 130 3.89 -13.98 -6.97
CA TYR A 130 3.72 -13.79 -8.41
C TYR A 130 3.81 -15.13 -9.12
N ASN A 131 2.79 -15.48 -9.90
CA ASN A 131 2.75 -16.68 -10.74
C ASN A 131 3.09 -17.98 -9.97
N THR A 132 2.58 -18.13 -8.74
CA THR A 132 2.84 -19.31 -7.89
C THR A 132 1.53 -20.02 -7.54
N ASN A 133 1.54 -21.35 -7.69
CA ASN A 133 0.40 -22.21 -7.38
C ASN A 133 0.75 -23.35 -6.39
N ALA A 134 2.01 -23.47 -5.99
CA ALA A 134 2.49 -24.53 -5.11
C ALA A 134 2.86 -24.03 -3.71
N SER A 135 2.93 -22.70 -3.51
CA SER A 135 3.19 -22.13 -2.20
C SER A 135 2.01 -22.36 -1.24
N VAL A 136 2.30 -22.50 0.05
CA VAL A 136 1.31 -22.75 1.10
C VAL A 136 1.66 -21.95 2.35
N PHE A 137 0.66 -21.25 2.90
CA PHE A 137 0.74 -20.58 4.20
C PHE A 137 -0.30 -21.17 5.13
N LYS A 138 0.17 -21.88 6.17
CA LYS A 138 -0.69 -22.51 7.17
C LYS A 138 -0.09 -22.37 8.57
N TYR A 139 -0.91 -21.96 9.56
CA TYR A 139 -0.44 -21.65 10.91
C TYR A 139 0.68 -20.58 10.90
N VAL A 140 0.46 -19.52 10.13
CA VAL A 140 1.37 -18.36 10.08
C VAL A 140 0.74 -17.16 10.78
N ILE A 141 1.59 -16.25 11.26
CA ILE A 141 1.22 -14.92 11.75
C ILE A 141 1.95 -13.91 10.88
N VAL A 142 1.21 -13.00 10.24
CA VAL A 142 1.76 -11.90 9.45
C VAL A 142 1.32 -10.58 10.09
N GLU A 143 2.29 -9.75 10.47
CA GLU A 143 2.04 -8.51 11.22
C GLU A 143 3.05 -7.40 10.88
N PHE A 144 2.63 -6.14 11.09
CA PHE A 144 3.44 -4.92 10.95
C PHE A 144 3.97 -4.62 9.54
N SER A 145 3.42 -5.27 8.50
CA SER A 145 3.82 -5.02 7.12
C SER A 145 3.04 -3.86 6.49
N SER A 146 3.47 -3.42 5.32
CA SER A 146 2.76 -2.44 4.48
C SER A 146 1.54 -3.08 3.82
N LEU A 147 1.74 -4.27 3.23
CA LEU A 147 0.70 -5.21 2.77
C LEU A 147 0.98 -6.57 3.42
N GLY A 148 -0.04 -7.36 3.74
CA GLY A 148 0.15 -8.63 4.44
C GLY A 148 0.63 -9.72 3.50
N ILE A 149 -0.31 -10.47 2.92
CA ILE A 149 -0.04 -11.45 1.87
C ILE A 149 -0.76 -11.02 0.59
N SER A 150 0.01 -10.67 -0.43
CA SER A 150 -0.48 -10.23 -1.74
C SER A 150 -0.19 -11.29 -2.79
N GLN A 151 -1.17 -11.60 -3.64
CA GLN A 151 -0.96 -12.57 -4.73
C GLN A 151 -1.46 -12.07 -6.08
N PHE A 152 -0.66 -12.33 -7.11
CA PHE A 152 -0.87 -11.91 -8.49
C PHE A 152 -0.73 -13.13 -9.40
N ASP A 153 -1.75 -13.37 -10.22
CA ASP A 153 -1.75 -14.47 -11.19
C ASP A 153 -1.44 -15.83 -10.53
N SER A 154 -1.99 -16.06 -9.33
CA SER A 154 -1.58 -17.13 -8.41
C SER A 154 -2.77 -17.90 -7.82
N LYS A 155 -2.45 -19.03 -7.17
CA LYS A 155 -3.43 -19.91 -6.51
C LYS A 155 -2.90 -20.38 -5.16
N VAL A 156 -2.55 -19.44 -4.29
CA VAL A 156 -1.94 -19.75 -2.99
C VAL A 156 -3.01 -19.74 -1.91
N ASN A 157 -3.24 -20.92 -1.33
CA ASN A 157 -4.16 -21.08 -0.22
C ASN A 157 -3.55 -20.57 1.08
N ILE A 158 -4.35 -19.82 1.85
CA ILE A 158 -3.97 -19.28 3.15
C ILE A 158 -4.98 -19.82 4.16
N SER A 159 -4.51 -20.57 5.14
CA SER A 159 -5.42 -21.18 6.10
C SER A 159 -4.89 -21.25 7.52
N HIS A 160 -5.78 -21.32 8.51
CA HIS A 160 -5.41 -21.50 9.92
C HIS A 160 -4.39 -20.46 10.42
N SER A 161 -4.46 -19.23 9.91
CA SER A 161 -3.43 -18.21 10.07
C SER A 161 -4.00 -16.91 10.64
N ILE A 162 -3.11 -16.04 11.09
CA ILE A 162 -3.43 -14.71 11.64
C ILE A 162 -2.81 -13.65 10.73
N VAL A 163 -3.60 -12.65 10.34
CA VAL A 163 -3.09 -11.46 9.65
C VAL A 163 -3.64 -10.22 10.36
N ARG A 164 -2.75 -9.37 10.85
CA ARG A 164 -3.11 -8.24 11.70
C ARG A 164 -2.17 -7.06 11.59
N TRP A 165 -2.64 -5.88 11.95
CA TRP A 165 -1.81 -4.68 12.10
C TRP A 165 -0.97 -4.37 10.85
N VAL A 166 -1.50 -4.74 9.69
CA VAL A 166 -0.95 -4.39 8.39
C VAL A 166 -1.40 -2.97 8.05
N ASN A 167 -0.50 -2.18 7.47
CA ASN A 167 -0.77 -0.77 7.16
C ASN A 167 -1.92 -0.57 6.16
N ALA A 168 -2.04 -1.44 5.17
CA ALA A 168 -3.10 -1.40 4.15
C ALA A 168 -3.91 -2.71 4.18
N GLU A 169 -3.73 -3.57 3.18
CA GLU A 169 -4.53 -4.79 3.01
C GLU A 169 -3.89 -6.00 3.70
N GLY A 170 -4.66 -6.69 4.53
CA GLY A 170 -4.25 -7.95 5.16
C GLY A 170 -3.95 -9.02 4.10
N ILE A 171 -4.94 -9.36 3.27
CA ILE A 171 -4.77 -10.25 2.12
C ILE A 171 -5.23 -9.54 0.86
N TYR A 172 -4.34 -9.39 -0.12
CA TYR A 172 -4.63 -8.75 -1.40
C TYR A 172 -4.52 -9.76 -2.55
N MET A 173 -5.38 -9.65 -3.56
CA MET A 173 -5.27 -10.52 -4.73
C MET A 173 -5.74 -9.88 -6.04
N GLU A 174 -5.00 -10.18 -7.11
CA GLU A 174 -5.37 -9.92 -8.50
C GLU A 174 -5.20 -11.15 -9.39
N ARG A 175 -6.12 -11.36 -10.34
CA ARG A 175 -6.07 -12.46 -11.33
C ARG A 175 -5.80 -13.84 -10.70
N SER A 176 -6.27 -14.04 -9.48
CA SER A 176 -5.93 -15.20 -8.65
C SER A 176 -7.17 -16.04 -8.30
N SER A 177 -6.95 -17.26 -7.80
CA SER A 177 -8.03 -18.22 -7.48
C SER A 177 -7.85 -18.99 -6.16
N PRO A 178 -7.49 -18.33 -5.03
CA PRO A 178 -7.16 -19.01 -3.78
C PRO A 178 -8.39 -19.50 -2.99
N VAL A 179 -8.12 -20.43 -2.07
CA VAL A 179 -8.99 -20.70 -0.92
C VAL A 179 -8.40 -20.01 0.31
N ILE A 180 -9.20 -19.16 0.95
CA ILE A 180 -8.88 -18.46 2.19
C ILE A 180 -9.80 -18.99 3.29
N GLU A 181 -9.26 -19.80 4.21
CA GLU A 181 -10.11 -20.50 5.19
C GLU A 181 -9.57 -20.63 6.61
N TYR A 182 -10.45 -20.57 7.61
CA TYR A 182 -10.10 -20.73 9.02
C TYR A 182 -9.03 -19.74 9.49
N ASN A 183 -9.02 -18.51 8.96
CA ASN A 183 -8.09 -17.47 9.41
C ASN A 183 -8.74 -16.54 10.43
N LEU A 184 -7.91 -15.92 11.26
CA LEU A 184 -8.26 -14.77 12.09
C LEU A 184 -7.65 -13.52 11.45
N LEU A 185 -8.50 -12.62 10.96
CA LEU A 185 -8.11 -11.40 10.25
C LEU A 185 -8.66 -10.21 11.01
N TYR A 186 -7.80 -9.31 11.46
CA TYR A 186 -8.26 -8.19 12.26
C TYR A 186 -7.33 -7.00 12.30
N GLU A 187 -7.93 -5.82 12.50
CA GLU A 187 -7.22 -4.56 12.74
C GLU A 187 -6.14 -4.29 11.67
N ASN A 188 -6.45 -4.62 10.41
CA ASN A 188 -5.68 -4.19 9.26
C ASN A 188 -6.21 -2.84 8.75
N GLY A 189 -5.33 -2.07 8.12
CA GLY A 189 -5.56 -0.65 7.90
C GLY A 189 -6.67 -0.31 6.93
N TYR A 190 -6.76 -0.98 5.79
CA TYR A 190 -7.83 -0.74 4.81
C TYR A 190 -8.82 -1.89 4.82
N HIS A 191 -8.42 -3.05 4.30
CA HIS A 191 -9.23 -4.25 4.32
C HIS A 191 -8.52 -5.45 4.92
N GLU A 192 -9.33 -6.37 5.45
CA GLU A 192 -8.84 -7.69 5.87
C GLU A 192 -8.56 -8.54 4.63
N ILE A 193 -9.46 -8.49 3.64
CA ILE A 193 -9.27 -9.10 2.32
C ILE A 193 -9.74 -8.13 1.23
N ALA A 194 -8.89 -7.91 0.23
CA ALA A 194 -9.20 -7.16 -0.98
C ALA A 194 -9.02 -8.02 -2.23
N LEU A 195 -10.12 -8.24 -2.96
CA LEU A 195 -10.13 -8.86 -4.28
C LEU A 195 -10.24 -7.75 -5.32
N GLU A 196 -9.16 -7.50 -6.06
CA GLU A 196 -9.13 -6.51 -7.13
C GLU A 196 -8.80 -7.14 -8.48
N GLN A 197 -9.28 -6.54 -9.57
CA GLN A 197 -8.86 -6.88 -10.94
C GLN A 197 -8.93 -8.39 -11.28
N TYR A 198 -10.16 -8.92 -11.40
CA TYR A 198 -10.42 -10.19 -12.10
C TYR A 198 -9.93 -11.46 -11.39
N ASN A 199 -10.23 -11.63 -10.11
CA ASN A 199 -10.06 -12.92 -9.43
C ASN A 199 -11.20 -13.88 -9.77
N TYR A 200 -10.91 -15.18 -9.84
CA TYR A 200 -11.86 -16.19 -10.32
C TYR A 200 -11.95 -17.37 -9.36
N ASP A 201 -13.19 -17.83 -9.11
CA ASP A 201 -13.48 -19.02 -8.31
C ASP A 201 -12.85 -18.95 -6.90
N VAL A 202 -12.84 -17.75 -6.31
CA VAL A 202 -12.28 -17.54 -4.96
C VAL A 202 -13.24 -18.11 -3.91
N GLU A 203 -12.69 -18.82 -2.92
CA GLU A 203 -13.44 -19.28 -1.75
C GLU A 203 -12.93 -18.58 -0.49
N ILE A 204 -13.80 -17.82 0.18
CA ILE A 204 -13.54 -17.22 1.49
C ILE A 204 -14.47 -17.90 2.48
N ARG A 205 -13.95 -18.84 3.28
CA ARG A 205 -14.79 -19.68 4.14
C ARG A 205 -14.30 -19.88 5.56
N ASN A 206 -15.24 -19.83 6.51
CA ASN A 206 -14.97 -20.11 7.93
C ASN A 206 -13.88 -19.22 8.57
N ASN A 207 -13.69 -18.00 8.09
CA ASN A 207 -12.77 -17.04 8.69
C ASN A 207 -13.48 -16.20 9.77
N ILE A 208 -12.71 -15.65 10.69
CA ILE A 208 -13.14 -14.65 11.66
C ILE A 208 -12.52 -13.31 11.27
N PHE A 209 -13.38 -12.32 11.01
CA PHE A 209 -13.06 -10.92 10.74
C PHE A 209 -13.42 -10.10 11.98
N ALA A 210 -12.45 -9.42 12.60
CA ALA A 210 -12.63 -8.84 13.93
C ALA A 210 -12.09 -7.41 14.10
N GLY A 211 -12.82 -6.38 13.68
CA GLY A 211 -12.34 -4.99 13.78
C GLY A 211 -11.35 -4.63 12.67
N GLY A 212 -10.97 -3.35 12.59
CA GLY A 212 -10.44 -2.75 11.36
C GLY A 212 -11.44 -1.75 10.75
N HIS A 213 -11.23 -1.40 9.48
CA HIS A 213 -12.06 -0.41 8.78
C HIS A 213 -13.13 -1.03 7.87
N VAL A 214 -12.74 -1.76 6.83
CA VAL A 214 -13.67 -2.42 5.89
C VAL A 214 -13.23 -3.88 5.73
N PRO A 215 -14.01 -4.89 6.13
CA PRO A 215 -13.49 -6.26 6.18
C PRO A 215 -13.17 -6.83 4.80
N LEU A 216 -14.13 -6.78 3.88
CA LEU A 216 -14.03 -7.45 2.57
C LEU A 216 -14.49 -6.53 1.45
N ILE A 217 -13.61 -6.31 0.47
CA ILE A 217 -13.96 -5.68 -0.81
C ILE A 217 -13.77 -6.65 -1.97
N ILE A 218 -14.76 -6.66 -2.87
CA ILE A 218 -14.81 -7.53 -4.05
C ILE A 218 -15.02 -6.65 -5.28
N PHE A 219 -13.98 -6.51 -6.10
CA PHE A 219 -13.98 -5.70 -7.31
C PHE A 219 -13.67 -6.57 -8.54
N ASP A 220 -14.55 -6.52 -9.54
CA ASP A 220 -14.40 -7.24 -10.82
C ASP A 220 -14.07 -8.74 -10.70
N SER A 221 -14.49 -9.41 -9.61
CA SER A 221 -14.07 -10.79 -9.27
C SER A 221 -15.25 -11.74 -9.04
N SER A 222 -15.04 -13.06 -9.20
CA SER A 222 -16.01 -14.09 -8.80
C SER A 222 -15.61 -14.79 -7.50
N VAL A 223 -16.54 -14.86 -6.53
CA VAL A 223 -16.23 -15.32 -5.16
C VAL A 223 -17.44 -15.96 -4.46
N THR A 224 -17.16 -17.00 -3.69
CA THR A 224 -18.06 -17.53 -2.65
C THR A 224 -17.56 -17.15 -1.28
N VAL A 225 -18.42 -16.49 -0.49
CA VAL A 225 -18.18 -16.06 0.89
C VAL A 225 -19.14 -16.85 1.78
N GLU A 226 -18.63 -17.82 2.53
CA GLU A 226 -19.46 -18.76 3.28
C GLU A 226 -18.97 -19.06 4.70
N GLY A 227 -19.90 -19.10 5.67
CA GLY A 227 -19.58 -19.55 7.03
C GLY A 227 -18.64 -18.62 7.80
N ASN A 228 -18.37 -17.41 7.31
CA ASN A 228 -17.49 -16.46 7.98
C ASN A 228 -18.20 -15.73 9.13
N TYR A 229 -17.43 -15.19 10.07
CA TYR A 229 -17.92 -14.35 11.15
C TYR A 229 -17.32 -12.95 11.09
N PHE A 230 -18.17 -11.92 10.93
CA PHE A 230 -17.78 -10.51 10.93
C PHE A 230 -18.26 -9.81 12.20
N HIS A 231 -17.35 -9.20 12.97
CA HIS A 231 -17.69 -8.48 14.19
C HIS A 231 -16.69 -7.37 14.53
N ASN A 232 -17.03 -6.54 15.52
CA ASN A 232 -16.19 -5.44 16.04
C ASN A 232 -15.82 -4.33 15.04
N TYR A 233 -16.59 -4.16 13.97
CA TYR A 233 -16.40 -3.06 13.00
C TYR A 233 -17.30 -1.85 13.32
N ASN A 234 -16.88 -0.67 12.85
CA ASN A 234 -17.75 0.51 12.83
C ASN A 234 -18.81 0.40 11.73
N THR A 235 -19.96 -0.15 12.08
CA THR A 235 -21.06 -0.45 11.13
C THR A 235 -21.84 0.78 10.67
N SER A 236 -21.50 1.97 11.18
CA SER A 236 -22.10 3.24 10.76
C SER A 236 -21.43 3.86 9.53
N THR A 237 -20.17 3.49 9.28
CA THR A 237 -19.34 4.08 8.22
C THR A 237 -18.99 3.09 7.11
N SER A 238 -18.99 1.78 7.41
CA SER A 238 -18.49 0.76 6.50
C SER A 238 -19.38 -0.49 6.48
N PRO A 239 -19.70 -1.05 5.31
CA PRO A 239 -20.29 -2.37 5.22
C PRO A 239 -19.27 -3.45 5.58
N ALA A 240 -19.75 -4.66 5.88
CA ALA A 240 -18.87 -5.81 6.09
C ALA A 240 -18.31 -6.36 4.76
N VAL A 241 -19.15 -6.37 3.72
CA VAL A 241 -18.82 -6.85 2.39
C VAL A 241 -19.23 -5.80 1.36
N SER A 242 -18.26 -5.27 0.60
CA SER A 242 -18.49 -4.37 -0.53
C SER A 242 -18.33 -5.11 -1.85
N VAL A 243 -19.32 -5.03 -2.73
CA VAL A 243 -19.30 -5.67 -4.06
C VAL A 243 -19.43 -4.60 -5.15
N ALA A 244 -18.42 -4.49 -6.00
CA ALA A 244 -18.29 -3.42 -6.99
C ALA A 244 -17.82 -3.92 -8.37
N GLY A 245 -17.79 -3.01 -9.35
CA GLY A 245 -17.38 -3.32 -10.72
C GLY A 245 -18.33 -4.32 -11.40
N THR A 246 -17.77 -5.34 -12.03
CA THR A 246 -18.47 -6.46 -12.65
C THR A 246 -18.43 -7.74 -11.79
N ALA A 247 -18.25 -7.60 -10.47
CA ALA A 247 -18.10 -8.74 -9.58
C ALA A 247 -19.33 -9.67 -9.54
N GLU A 248 -19.08 -10.96 -9.31
CA GLU A 248 -20.06 -12.02 -9.10
C GLU A 248 -19.85 -12.64 -7.71
N ALA A 249 -20.65 -12.22 -6.73
CA ALA A 249 -20.48 -12.62 -5.34
C ALA A 249 -21.65 -13.49 -4.85
N ASN A 250 -21.32 -14.63 -4.25
CA ASN A 250 -22.26 -15.46 -3.49
C ASN A 250 -21.94 -15.35 -1.99
N VAL A 251 -22.74 -14.60 -1.24
CA VAL A 251 -22.53 -14.33 0.20
C VAL A 251 -23.60 -15.07 1.00
N THR A 252 -23.28 -16.27 1.46
CA THR A 252 -24.26 -17.18 2.06
C THR A 252 -23.81 -17.77 3.38
N GLY A 253 -24.72 -17.94 4.33
CA GLY A 253 -24.38 -18.68 5.54
C GLY A 253 -23.37 -17.97 6.46
N ASN A 254 -23.22 -16.65 6.36
CA ASN A 254 -22.26 -15.88 7.18
C ASN A 254 -22.94 -15.24 8.39
N LYS A 255 -22.18 -15.07 9.46
CA LYS A 255 -22.59 -14.40 10.68
C LYS A 255 -22.05 -12.96 10.72
N PHE A 256 -22.91 -12.01 11.01
CA PHE A 256 -22.59 -10.59 11.14
C PHE A 256 -23.08 -10.08 12.51
N SER A 257 -22.17 -9.63 13.37
CA SER A 257 -22.50 -9.01 14.66
C SER A 257 -22.30 -7.51 14.61
N GLY A 258 -23.32 -6.76 15.05
CA GLY A 258 -23.32 -5.29 15.02
C GLY A 258 -23.78 -4.68 13.69
N PHE A 259 -23.98 -5.50 12.65
CA PHE A 259 -24.52 -5.08 11.36
C PHE A 259 -26.02 -5.37 11.27
N ASN A 260 -26.70 -4.66 10.38
CA ASN A 260 -28.05 -5.02 9.94
C ASN A 260 -28.02 -5.52 8.49
N ASN A 261 -29.12 -6.12 8.04
CA ASN A 261 -29.21 -6.70 6.69
C ASN A 261 -28.98 -5.68 5.55
N ASP A 262 -29.30 -4.40 5.78
CA ASP A 262 -29.20 -3.36 4.75
C ASP A 262 -27.79 -2.77 4.66
N THR A 263 -26.99 -2.90 5.73
CA THR A 263 -25.64 -2.30 5.81
C THR A 263 -24.51 -3.31 5.79
N ALA A 264 -24.74 -4.59 6.11
CA ALA A 264 -23.65 -5.57 6.13
C ALA A 264 -23.10 -5.87 4.74
N ILE A 265 -23.94 -5.93 3.71
CA ILE A 265 -23.53 -6.31 2.36
C ILE A 265 -24.00 -5.23 1.39
N LEU A 266 -23.06 -4.52 0.78
CA LEU A 266 -23.35 -3.39 -0.08
C LEU A 266 -22.98 -3.70 -1.54
N LYS A 267 -23.99 -3.63 -2.42
CA LYS A 267 -23.80 -3.62 -3.87
C LYS A 267 -23.58 -2.18 -4.34
N LEU A 268 -22.35 -1.87 -4.75
CA LEU A 268 -21.91 -0.51 -5.10
C LEU A 268 -22.19 -0.12 -6.56
N MET A 269 -22.35 -1.10 -7.46
CA MET A 269 -22.60 -0.84 -8.88
C MET A 269 -23.72 -1.73 -9.43
N SER A 270 -24.46 -1.24 -10.42
CA SER A 270 -25.60 -1.98 -11.00
C SER A 270 -25.16 -3.27 -11.72
N MET A 271 -23.94 -3.28 -12.27
CA MET A 271 -23.38 -4.38 -13.07
C MET A 271 -23.00 -5.62 -12.27
N CYS A 272 -22.85 -5.53 -10.94
CA CYS A 272 -22.47 -6.68 -10.13
C CYS A 272 -23.62 -7.71 -10.01
N THR A 273 -23.27 -8.99 -9.91
CA THR A 273 -24.20 -10.04 -9.49
C THR A 273 -23.95 -10.36 -8.02
N LEU A 274 -25.01 -10.32 -7.21
CA LEU A 274 -24.93 -10.60 -5.77
C LEU A 274 -26.05 -11.56 -5.36
N VAL A 275 -25.67 -12.73 -4.87
CA VAL A 275 -26.57 -13.68 -4.22
C VAL A 275 -26.36 -13.60 -2.72
N MET A 276 -27.46 -13.41 -1.97
CA MET A 276 -27.45 -13.38 -0.51
C MET A 276 -28.50 -14.36 0.01
N ALA A 277 -28.09 -15.32 0.83
CA ALA A 277 -29.00 -16.28 1.44
C ALA A 277 -28.50 -16.78 2.79
N ASN A 278 -29.43 -17.04 3.71
CA ASN A 278 -29.16 -17.70 4.99
C ASN A 278 -28.09 -17.02 5.87
N ASN A 279 -27.89 -15.71 5.76
CA ASN A 279 -26.97 -14.97 6.63
C ASN A 279 -27.63 -14.65 7.98
N ASP A 280 -26.82 -14.60 9.05
CA ASP A 280 -27.22 -14.32 10.43
C ASP A 280 -26.77 -12.89 10.80
N PHE A 281 -27.71 -11.97 10.99
CA PHE A 281 -27.46 -10.58 11.39
C PHE A 281 -27.76 -10.33 12.87
N GLY A 282 -27.44 -11.29 13.73
CA GLY A 282 -27.63 -11.21 15.19
C GLY A 282 -28.76 -12.06 15.76
N ASN A 283 -29.30 -13.00 14.97
CA ASN A 283 -30.33 -13.94 15.42
C ASN A 283 -29.74 -15.24 16.01
N GLY A 284 -28.44 -15.49 15.82
CA GLY A 284 -27.76 -16.66 16.36
C GLY A 284 -27.93 -17.95 15.56
N SER A 285 -28.46 -17.90 14.32
CA SER A 285 -28.70 -19.09 13.51
C SER A 285 -27.43 -19.73 12.94
N ILE A 286 -26.32 -19.00 12.92
CA ILE A 286 -25.03 -19.49 12.40
C ILE A 286 -24.00 -19.51 13.54
N PRO A 287 -23.29 -20.65 13.74
CA PRO A 287 -22.23 -20.75 14.74
C PRO A 287 -21.01 -19.93 14.32
N ILE A 288 -20.22 -19.49 15.30
CA ILE A 288 -18.92 -18.87 15.05
C ILE A 288 -17.95 -19.98 14.58
N PRO A 289 -17.11 -19.73 13.57
CA PRO A 289 -16.05 -20.66 13.19
C PRO A 289 -15.16 -21.05 14.37
N ILE A 290 -14.78 -22.32 14.45
CA ILE A 290 -13.83 -22.79 15.46
C ILE A 290 -12.44 -22.77 14.82
N LEU A 291 -11.56 -21.93 15.37
CA LEU A 291 -10.14 -21.91 15.04
C LEU A 291 -9.42 -22.87 16.00
N ASP A 292 -8.53 -23.71 15.48
CA ASP A 292 -7.80 -24.73 16.23
C ASP A 292 -6.45 -24.24 16.78
N PHE A 293 -6.16 -22.94 16.66
CA PHE A 293 -4.96 -22.27 17.14
C PHE A 293 -5.31 -21.09 18.07
N ASN A 294 -4.32 -20.63 18.83
CA ASN A 294 -4.47 -19.46 19.70
C ASN A 294 -3.98 -18.19 19.01
N ASP A 295 -4.59 -17.05 19.33
CA ASP A 295 -4.05 -15.75 19.00
C ASP A 295 -2.88 -15.38 19.96
N ILE A 296 -1.66 -15.67 19.53
CA ILE A 296 -0.44 -15.34 20.29
C ILE A 296 0.03 -13.94 19.89
N LYS A 297 0.23 -13.06 20.88
CA LYS A 297 0.73 -11.67 20.70
C LYS A 297 2.05 -11.49 21.44
N ASN A 298 3.09 -11.02 20.73
CA ASN A 298 4.35 -10.57 21.34
C ASN A 298 4.39 -9.04 21.51
N HIS A 299 3.69 -8.34 20.62
CA HIS A 299 3.47 -6.90 20.64
C HIS A 299 1.98 -6.63 20.40
N ASP A 300 1.55 -5.41 20.69
CA ASP A 300 0.21 -4.91 20.39
C ASP A 300 0.35 -3.44 19.99
N LEU A 301 -0.29 -3.00 18.90
CA LEU A 301 -0.21 -1.61 18.45
C LEU A 301 -0.95 -0.65 19.39
N GLY A 302 -2.04 -1.10 20.01
CA GLY A 302 -2.95 -0.24 20.75
C GLY A 302 -3.78 0.72 19.87
N TYR A 303 -3.74 0.58 18.54
CA TYR A 303 -4.55 1.32 17.57
C TYR A 303 -4.77 0.46 16.32
N THR A 304 -5.80 0.79 15.53
CA THR A 304 -5.96 0.24 14.17
C THR A 304 -5.15 1.10 13.21
N PRO A 305 -4.31 0.54 12.34
CA PRO A 305 -3.67 1.31 11.26
C PRO A 305 -4.71 2.14 10.49
N GLY A 306 -4.42 3.42 10.26
CA GLY A 306 -5.33 4.40 9.69
C GLY A 306 -6.18 5.18 10.70
N ASP A 307 -6.24 4.79 11.97
CA ASP A 307 -6.86 5.60 13.03
C ASP A 307 -6.05 6.88 13.33
N LEU A 308 -6.58 7.76 14.19
CA LEU A 308 -5.91 9.00 14.58
C LEU A 308 -4.62 8.78 15.38
N GLU A 309 -4.54 7.65 16.08
CA GLU A 309 -3.40 7.21 16.87
C GLU A 309 -2.30 6.54 16.04
N ASP A 310 -2.54 6.30 14.74
CA ASP A 310 -1.60 5.65 13.84
C ASP A 310 -0.26 6.39 13.79
N GLN A 311 0.82 5.62 13.94
CA GLN A 311 2.20 6.11 14.01
C GLN A 311 2.92 6.02 12.66
N TYR A 312 2.31 5.40 11.66
CA TYR A 312 2.89 5.34 10.33
C TYR A 312 3.02 6.72 9.70
N MET A 313 4.19 6.99 9.11
CA MET A 313 4.55 8.34 8.68
C MET A 313 3.92 8.69 7.32
N TYR A 314 2.63 9.04 7.32
CA TYR A 314 1.92 9.54 6.15
C TYR A 314 2.25 11.00 5.81
N VAL A 315 2.61 11.79 6.82
CA VAL A 315 2.98 13.21 6.71
C VAL A 315 4.33 13.40 7.38
N TYR A 316 5.27 14.03 6.68
CA TYR A 316 6.65 14.18 7.15
C TYR A 316 6.86 15.45 7.98
N PRO A 317 8.00 15.58 8.69
CA PRO A 317 8.31 16.79 9.45
C PRO A 317 8.14 18.06 8.61
N THR A 318 7.68 19.16 9.21
CA THR A 318 7.33 20.39 8.48
C THR A 318 8.53 21.10 7.84
N GLN A 319 9.74 20.84 8.30
CA GLN A 319 10.96 21.39 7.72
C GLN A 319 12.11 20.39 7.85
N ASP A 320 12.95 20.35 6.82
CA ASP A 320 14.25 19.68 6.81
C ASP A 320 15.29 20.59 6.13
N GLU A 321 16.47 20.07 5.82
CA GLU A 321 17.55 20.81 5.17
C GLU A 321 17.23 21.23 3.72
N THR A 322 16.29 20.56 3.06
CA THR A 322 15.99 20.72 1.63
C THR A 322 14.75 21.57 1.37
N ARG A 323 13.76 21.54 2.27
CA ARG A 323 12.46 22.20 2.07
C ARG A 323 11.75 22.58 3.37
N ARG A 324 10.74 23.45 3.24
CA ARG A 324 9.82 23.85 4.32
C ARG A 324 8.36 23.82 3.85
N VAL A 325 7.47 23.26 4.67
CA VAL A 325 6.01 23.37 4.51
C VAL A 325 5.58 24.74 5.05
N VAL A 326 5.08 25.60 4.16
CA VAL A 326 4.63 26.95 4.51
C VAL A 326 3.23 26.90 5.13
N GLN A 327 2.33 26.12 4.52
CA GLN A 327 0.98 25.91 5.01
C GLN A 327 0.36 24.65 4.42
N ARG A 328 -0.76 24.24 5.01
CA ARG A 328 -1.55 23.07 4.63
C ARG A 328 -3.02 23.45 4.58
N ILE A 329 -3.69 23.23 3.45
CA ILE A 329 -5.11 23.56 3.24
C ILE A 329 -5.86 22.40 2.58
N GLY A 330 -7.18 22.52 2.46
CA GLY A 330 -8.01 21.51 1.79
C GLY A 330 -8.50 20.38 2.68
N LEU A 331 -8.90 20.70 3.91
CA LEU A 331 -9.64 19.77 4.77
C LEU A 331 -10.93 19.33 4.05
N GLY A 332 -11.26 18.04 4.01
CA GLY A 332 -12.47 17.57 3.31
C GLY A 332 -12.32 17.24 1.83
N PHE A 333 -11.21 17.59 1.18
CA PHE A 333 -11.12 17.48 -0.28
C PHE A 333 -10.79 16.09 -0.82
N GLY A 334 -10.33 15.19 0.05
CA GLY A 334 -9.72 13.92 -0.35
C GLY A 334 -8.53 14.12 -1.31
N PHE A 335 -8.02 13.02 -1.86
CA PHE A 335 -6.99 13.11 -2.89
C PHE A 335 -7.59 13.35 -4.29
N GLY A 336 -6.75 13.53 -5.29
CA GLY A 336 -7.17 13.65 -6.68
C GLY A 336 -5.98 13.72 -7.62
N TRP A 337 -6.22 13.57 -8.92
CA TRP A 337 -5.15 13.34 -9.90
C TRP A 337 -4.80 14.57 -10.74
N ALA A 338 -5.67 15.57 -10.77
CA ALA A 338 -5.53 16.73 -11.64
C ALA A 338 -5.58 18.01 -10.81
N PHE A 339 -4.44 18.72 -10.76
CA PHE A 339 -4.20 19.83 -9.85
C PHE A 339 -3.35 20.90 -10.54
N GLU A 340 -3.77 22.17 -10.47
CA GLU A 340 -3.06 23.27 -11.12
C GLU A 340 -3.24 24.60 -10.39
N TYR A 341 -2.21 25.43 -10.37
CA TYR A 341 -2.31 26.83 -9.98
C TYR A 341 -2.48 27.70 -11.23
N ALA A 342 -3.56 28.48 -11.26
CA ALA A 342 -3.84 29.36 -12.38
C ALA A 342 -4.66 30.58 -11.92
N ASN A 343 -4.28 31.76 -12.42
CA ASN A 343 -4.98 33.02 -12.17
C ASN A 343 -5.20 33.35 -10.68
N GLY A 344 -4.20 33.05 -9.84
CA GLY A 344 -4.26 33.33 -8.40
C GLY A 344 -4.97 32.28 -7.56
N TYR A 345 -5.41 31.17 -8.16
CA TYR A 345 -6.16 30.11 -7.48
C TYR A 345 -5.53 28.74 -7.74
N LEU A 346 -5.75 27.84 -6.79
CA LEU A 346 -5.56 26.41 -7.00
C LEU A 346 -6.83 25.82 -7.63
N TRP A 347 -6.64 24.83 -8.48
CA TRP A 347 -7.70 24.16 -9.22
C TRP A 347 -7.53 22.66 -9.07
N LYS A 348 -8.58 21.99 -8.59
CA LYS A 348 -8.67 20.52 -8.52
C LYS A 348 -9.74 20.05 -9.48
N LEU A 349 -9.38 19.22 -10.45
CA LEU A 349 -10.31 18.66 -11.42
C LEU A 349 -10.59 17.18 -11.07
N GLY A 350 -11.86 16.86 -10.89
CA GLY A 350 -12.37 15.51 -10.69
C GLY A 350 -13.34 15.10 -11.80
N SER A 351 -13.86 13.87 -11.71
CA SER A 351 -14.96 13.46 -12.57
C SER A 351 -16.23 14.22 -12.18
N GLY A 352 -16.77 15.04 -13.09
CA GLY A 352 -18.02 15.77 -12.91
C GLY A 352 -17.90 17.13 -12.22
N GLU A 353 -16.73 17.47 -11.68
CA GLU A 353 -16.52 18.74 -11.00
C GLU A 353 -15.12 19.32 -11.17
N LEU A 354 -15.04 20.64 -11.23
CA LEU A 354 -13.82 21.43 -11.14
C LEU A 354 -13.95 22.36 -9.94
N VAL A 355 -12.99 22.32 -9.02
CA VAL A 355 -13.01 23.15 -7.82
C VAL A 355 -11.93 24.20 -7.88
N ARG A 356 -12.31 25.47 -7.82
CA ARG A 356 -11.42 26.62 -7.61
C ARG A 356 -11.24 26.87 -6.13
N ILE A 357 -10.00 26.99 -5.67
CA ILE A 357 -9.63 27.06 -4.26
C ILE A 357 -8.73 28.27 -4.04
N ASP A 358 -9.09 29.11 -3.07
CA ASP A 358 -8.26 30.21 -2.60
C ASP A 358 -7.04 29.66 -1.84
N PRO A 359 -5.80 29.95 -2.28
CA PRO A 359 -4.60 29.35 -1.71
C PRO A 359 -4.24 29.89 -0.31
N THR A 360 -4.89 30.95 0.16
CA THR A 360 -4.62 31.54 1.48
C THR A 360 -5.62 31.05 2.53
N THR A 361 -6.89 30.94 2.13
CA THR A 361 -8.00 30.65 3.05
C THR A 361 -8.56 29.25 2.90
N GLY A 362 -8.32 28.58 1.77
CA GLY A 362 -8.97 27.31 1.42
C GLY A 362 -10.44 27.44 1.02
N ALA A 363 -10.99 28.66 0.98
CA ALA A 363 -12.34 28.90 0.48
C ALA A 363 -12.45 28.46 -0.98
N ASN A 364 -13.57 27.83 -1.36
CA ASN A 364 -13.67 27.19 -2.65
C ASN A 364 -15.00 27.46 -3.38
N THR A 365 -14.98 27.24 -4.69
CA THR A 365 -16.15 27.32 -5.58
C THR A 365 -16.08 26.14 -6.55
N THR A 366 -17.16 25.38 -6.66
CA THR A 366 -17.26 24.23 -7.56
C THR A 366 -18.02 24.57 -8.83
N PHE A 367 -17.51 24.08 -9.96
CA PHE A 367 -18.10 24.20 -11.29
C PHE A 367 -18.42 22.80 -11.81
N SER A 368 -19.58 22.62 -12.42
CA SER A 368 -19.95 21.34 -13.01
C SER A 368 -19.17 21.07 -14.29
N VAL A 369 -18.77 19.81 -14.46
CA VAL A 369 -18.04 19.32 -15.65
C VAL A 369 -18.87 18.22 -16.31
N ASP A 370 -19.00 18.28 -17.64
CA ASP A 370 -19.68 17.25 -18.43
C ASP A 370 -18.83 15.97 -18.47
N THR A 371 -19.29 14.92 -17.77
CA THR A 371 -18.62 13.63 -17.67
C THR A 371 -18.55 12.87 -19.00
N SER A 372 -19.34 13.25 -20.00
CA SER A 372 -19.20 12.71 -21.36
C SER A 372 -18.01 13.30 -22.13
N LYS A 373 -17.41 14.38 -21.62
CA LYS A 373 -16.28 15.09 -22.23
C LYS A 373 -15.00 15.01 -21.42
N ILE A 374 -15.13 14.98 -20.09
CA ILE A 374 -14.02 14.79 -19.14
C ILE A 374 -14.52 13.80 -18.08
N LEU A 375 -14.10 12.54 -18.21
CA LEU A 375 -14.54 11.41 -17.39
C LEU A 375 -13.50 11.03 -16.33
N GLY A 376 -12.22 10.97 -16.70
CA GLY A 376 -11.14 10.49 -15.85
C GLY A 376 -9.91 11.39 -15.93
N PRO A 377 -10.00 12.66 -15.50
CA PRO A 377 -8.88 13.59 -15.57
C PRO A 377 -7.73 13.14 -14.66
N ARG A 378 -6.52 13.03 -15.21
CA ARG A 378 -5.29 12.65 -14.47
C ARG A 378 -4.13 13.64 -14.62
N GLY A 379 -4.35 14.76 -15.30
CA GLY A 379 -3.39 15.86 -15.39
C GLY A 379 -4.09 17.15 -15.76
N LEU A 380 -3.64 18.29 -15.24
CA LEU A 380 -4.24 19.60 -15.50
C LEU A 380 -3.12 20.63 -15.61
N CYS A 381 -3.19 21.49 -16.62
CA CYS A 381 -2.29 22.64 -16.73
C CYS A 381 -2.99 23.85 -17.34
N TYR A 382 -2.45 25.04 -17.12
CA TYR A 382 -2.95 26.29 -17.68
C TYR A 382 -1.89 26.99 -18.52
N ASP A 383 -2.23 27.31 -19.76
CA ASP A 383 -1.26 27.88 -20.71
C ASP A 383 -1.23 29.42 -20.76
N GLY A 384 -1.91 30.07 -19.81
CA GLY A 384 -2.13 31.52 -19.78
C GLY A 384 -3.43 31.97 -20.43
N GLU A 385 -4.13 31.09 -21.15
CA GLU A 385 -5.43 31.40 -21.77
C GLU A 385 -6.46 30.28 -21.54
N TYR A 386 -6.07 29.03 -21.73
CA TYR A 386 -6.90 27.84 -21.66
C TYR A 386 -6.37 26.86 -20.61
N PHE A 387 -7.31 26.15 -19.97
CA PHE A 387 -6.98 24.93 -19.26
C PHE A 387 -6.90 23.77 -20.23
N TRP A 388 -6.01 22.84 -19.91
CA TRP A 388 -5.85 21.59 -20.63
C TRP A 388 -5.87 20.47 -19.62
N THR A 389 -6.59 19.39 -19.91
CA THR A 389 -6.59 18.19 -19.07
C THR A 389 -6.26 16.96 -19.88
N GLN A 390 -5.48 16.05 -19.29
CA GLN A 390 -5.30 14.71 -19.83
C GLN A 390 -6.34 13.79 -19.19
N ASP A 391 -7.20 13.22 -20.01
CA ASP A 391 -8.24 12.29 -19.60
C ASP A 391 -7.80 10.85 -19.87
N HIS A 392 -7.67 10.07 -18.81
CA HIS A 392 -7.22 8.68 -18.85
C HIS A 392 -8.31 7.72 -19.32
N SER A 393 -9.57 8.01 -19.00
CA SER A 393 -10.69 7.14 -19.39
C SER A 393 -11.07 7.33 -20.86
N LEU A 394 -11.00 8.57 -21.36
CA LEU A 394 -11.33 8.92 -22.74
C LEU A 394 -10.11 8.88 -23.67
N LEU A 395 -8.90 8.76 -23.11
CA LEU A 395 -7.63 8.74 -23.83
C LEU A 395 -7.38 10.01 -24.67
N LYS A 396 -7.72 11.18 -24.11
CA LYS A 396 -7.67 12.48 -24.80
C LYS A 396 -6.98 13.55 -23.99
N ILE A 397 -6.43 14.55 -24.69
CA ILE A 397 -6.17 15.87 -24.12
C ILE A 397 -7.35 16.78 -24.49
N VAL A 398 -7.93 17.42 -23.49
CA VAL A 398 -9.12 18.26 -23.64
C VAL A 398 -8.79 19.70 -23.28
N LYS A 399 -9.14 20.63 -24.18
CA LYS A 399 -8.96 22.08 -24.04
C LYS A 399 -10.25 22.74 -23.58
N PHE A 400 -10.19 23.54 -22.52
CA PHE A 400 -11.39 24.19 -21.98
C PHE A 400 -11.14 25.57 -21.34
N LYS A 401 -12.23 26.31 -21.12
CA LYS A 401 -12.26 27.51 -20.26
C LYS A 401 -13.33 27.36 -19.19
N VAL A 402 -13.12 28.05 -18.08
CA VAL A 402 -14.10 28.17 -16.99
C VAL A 402 -14.88 29.47 -17.20
N ASN A 403 -16.20 29.38 -17.30
CA ASN A 403 -17.09 30.54 -17.33
C ASN A 403 -17.65 30.81 -15.92
N ALA A 404 -18.69 31.64 -15.81
CA ALA A 404 -19.29 32.00 -14.53
C ALA A 404 -19.85 30.80 -13.74
N THR A 405 -20.41 29.79 -14.43
CA THR A 405 -21.09 28.65 -13.79
C THR A 405 -20.68 27.28 -14.32
N ASP A 406 -20.00 27.21 -15.46
CA ASP A 406 -19.71 25.95 -16.14
C ASP A 406 -18.34 25.93 -16.83
N VAL A 407 -17.94 24.74 -17.26
CA VAL A 407 -16.75 24.50 -18.08
C VAL A 407 -17.16 24.37 -19.55
N THR A 408 -16.60 25.21 -20.42
CA THR A 408 -16.78 25.11 -21.88
C THR A 408 -15.61 24.40 -22.52
N ILE A 409 -15.88 23.29 -23.20
CA ILE A 409 -14.91 22.54 -24.00
C ILE A 409 -14.76 23.19 -25.37
N TYR A 410 -13.53 23.44 -25.80
CA TYR A 410 -13.21 24.08 -27.08
C TYR A 410 -12.65 23.11 -28.11
N ASP A 411 -11.81 22.17 -27.65
CA ASP A 411 -11.12 21.25 -28.53
C ASP A 411 -10.68 20.00 -27.76
N SER A 412 -10.37 18.93 -28.49
CA SER A 412 -9.72 17.75 -27.94
C SER A 412 -8.98 16.99 -29.02
N PHE A 413 -7.88 16.36 -28.64
CA PHE A 413 -7.16 15.41 -29.50
C PHE A 413 -6.73 14.19 -28.69
N ASP A 414 -6.43 13.10 -29.38
CA ASP A 414 -6.02 11.86 -28.72
C ASP A 414 -4.64 12.03 -28.07
N ILE A 415 -4.45 11.42 -26.91
CA ILE A 415 -3.11 11.35 -26.31
C ILE A 415 -2.16 10.57 -27.23
N PRO A 416 -0.85 10.88 -27.24
CA PRO A 416 0.14 10.00 -27.85
C PRO A 416 0.09 8.59 -27.23
N GLU A 417 0.33 7.55 -28.03
CA GLU A 417 0.28 6.13 -27.59
C GLU A 417 -1.04 5.76 -26.90
N ASN A 418 -2.17 6.26 -27.41
CA ASN A 418 -3.49 6.08 -26.79
C ASN A 418 -3.89 4.61 -26.57
N GLU A 419 -3.35 3.68 -27.36
CA GLU A 419 -3.52 2.24 -27.18
C GLU A 419 -2.98 1.72 -25.84
N THR A 420 -2.01 2.40 -25.23
CA THR A 420 -1.45 2.10 -23.90
C THR A 420 -1.89 3.10 -22.82
N GLY A 421 -2.41 4.25 -23.25
CA GLY A 421 -2.73 5.38 -22.39
C GLY A 421 -1.50 6.22 -22.03
N ALA A 422 -1.70 7.21 -21.16
CA ALA A 422 -0.64 8.05 -20.63
C ALA A 422 -0.50 7.83 -19.11
N ARG A 423 0.62 8.29 -18.53
CA ARG A 423 0.78 8.44 -17.07
C ARG A 423 -0.11 9.56 -16.56
N GLN A 424 -0.20 9.65 -15.24
CA GLN A 424 -0.96 10.68 -14.53
C GLN A 424 -0.24 12.03 -14.60
N SER A 425 -0.31 12.70 -15.75
CA SER A 425 0.18 14.07 -15.83
C SER A 425 -0.16 14.82 -17.09
N LEU A 426 -0.12 16.14 -16.97
CA LEU A 426 -0.07 17.10 -18.06
C LEU A 426 0.57 18.38 -17.54
N SER A 427 1.55 18.90 -18.25
CA SER A 427 2.15 20.21 -17.92
C SER A 427 2.34 21.06 -19.18
N THR A 428 2.67 22.33 -18.98
CA THR A 428 2.98 23.26 -20.06
C THR A 428 4.05 24.25 -19.63
N ASP A 429 4.87 24.65 -20.60
CA ASP A 429 5.79 25.80 -20.46
C ASP A 429 5.20 27.08 -21.09
N GLY A 430 3.91 27.08 -21.42
CA GLY A 430 3.19 28.12 -22.14
C GLY A 430 3.24 27.97 -23.67
N THR A 431 4.26 27.31 -24.22
CA THR A 431 4.42 27.09 -25.67
C THR A 431 3.93 25.71 -26.08
N TYR A 432 4.41 24.68 -25.38
CA TYR A 432 4.14 23.27 -25.64
C TYR A 432 3.37 22.63 -24.49
N LEU A 433 2.73 21.51 -24.78
CA LEU A 433 2.17 20.61 -23.78
C LEU A 433 3.12 19.44 -23.59
N TYR A 434 3.21 18.93 -22.36
CA TYR A 434 4.12 17.86 -21.97
C TYR A 434 3.34 16.73 -21.32
N VAL A 435 3.49 15.52 -21.89
CA VAL A 435 2.76 14.32 -21.43
C VAL A 435 3.73 13.15 -21.32
N PRO A 436 3.92 12.57 -20.12
CA PRO A 436 4.67 11.33 -19.96
C PRO A 436 3.90 10.13 -20.53
N ASN A 437 4.62 9.21 -21.18
CA ASN A 437 4.03 7.96 -21.65
C ASN A 437 3.64 7.04 -20.48
N ARG A 438 2.88 5.96 -20.75
CA ARG A 438 2.40 5.05 -19.70
C ARG A 438 3.51 4.45 -18.82
N ASN A 439 4.68 4.18 -19.40
CA ASN A 439 5.80 3.56 -18.69
C ASN A 439 6.64 4.57 -17.90
N GLY A 440 6.43 5.88 -18.07
CA GLY A 440 7.19 6.93 -17.40
C GLY A 440 8.64 7.11 -17.87
N ASN A 441 9.10 6.30 -18.83
CA ASN A 441 10.47 6.35 -19.37
C ASN A 441 10.64 7.34 -20.54
N LYS A 442 9.55 7.95 -21.01
CA LYS A 442 9.53 8.91 -22.11
C LYS A 442 8.50 10.00 -21.85
N MET A 443 8.79 11.22 -22.30
CA MET A 443 7.87 12.35 -22.29
C MET A 443 7.70 12.92 -23.70
N PHE A 444 6.47 13.22 -24.08
CA PHE A 444 6.14 13.86 -25.34
C PHE A 444 6.05 15.37 -25.16
N GLU A 445 6.74 16.11 -26.02
CA GLU A 445 6.56 17.55 -26.19
C GLU A 445 5.63 17.77 -27.40
N LEU A 446 4.47 18.35 -27.16
CA LEU A 446 3.39 18.47 -28.14
C LEU A 446 3.13 19.94 -28.47
N PHE A 447 2.91 20.22 -29.75
CA PHE A 447 2.20 21.44 -30.14
C PHE A 447 0.77 21.40 -29.59
N LYS A 448 0.16 22.57 -29.35
CA LYS A 448 -1.21 22.69 -28.81
C LYS A 448 -2.32 22.15 -29.73
N ASN A 449 -1.97 21.65 -30.91
CA ASN A 449 -2.87 20.93 -31.82
C ASN A 449 -2.70 19.40 -31.73
N GLY A 450 -1.88 18.90 -30.80
CA GLY A 450 -1.62 17.47 -30.58
C GLY A 450 -0.50 16.88 -31.44
N THR A 451 0.11 17.65 -32.34
CA THR A 451 1.25 17.15 -33.13
C THR A 451 2.49 17.01 -32.25
N ILE A 452 3.15 15.85 -32.29
CA ILE A 452 4.40 15.62 -31.57
C ILE A 452 5.50 16.49 -32.18
N HIS A 453 6.11 17.36 -31.36
CA HIS A 453 7.28 18.13 -31.74
C HIS A 453 8.55 17.30 -31.56
N ARG A 454 8.69 16.64 -30.41
CA ARG A 454 9.77 15.68 -30.13
C ARG A 454 9.43 14.76 -28.96
N GLU A 455 10.26 13.73 -28.82
CA GLU A 455 10.26 12.80 -27.70
C GLU A 455 11.48 13.04 -26.81
N ILE A 456 11.29 12.97 -25.49
CA ILE A 456 12.31 13.21 -24.48
C ILE A 456 12.48 11.91 -23.68
N ALA A 457 13.67 11.34 -23.70
CA ALA A 457 13.99 10.18 -22.88
C ALA A 457 14.11 10.61 -21.42
N MET A 458 13.49 9.85 -20.52
CA MET A 458 13.52 10.14 -19.08
C MET A 458 14.46 9.18 -18.36
N PRO A 459 15.46 9.69 -17.61
CA PRO A 459 16.37 8.85 -16.84
C PRO A 459 15.76 8.38 -15.52
N LEU A 460 14.61 8.93 -15.13
CA LEU A 460 13.81 8.53 -13.99
C LEU A 460 12.48 7.97 -14.50
N ASP A 461 11.91 7.01 -13.78
CA ASP A 461 10.51 6.63 -13.99
C ASP A 461 9.61 7.77 -13.51
N LEU A 462 8.97 8.49 -14.45
CA LEU A 462 8.00 9.53 -14.15
C LEU A 462 6.68 8.93 -13.65
N VAL A 463 6.73 8.37 -12.44
CA VAL A 463 5.56 7.77 -11.79
C VAL A 463 4.53 8.82 -11.37
N GLY A 464 5.00 9.99 -10.92
CA GLY A 464 4.18 11.05 -10.36
C GLY A 464 3.84 12.18 -11.35
N PRO A 465 3.05 13.17 -10.88
CA PRO A 465 2.66 14.32 -11.68
C PRO A 465 3.87 15.23 -11.97
N ILE A 466 3.80 16.05 -13.02
CA ILE A 466 4.82 17.00 -13.44
C ILE A 466 4.27 18.43 -13.47
N THR A 467 5.09 19.41 -13.12
CA THR A 467 4.79 20.84 -13.31
C THR A 467 6.02 21.62 -13.77
N TRP A 468 5.83 22.69 -14.53
CA TRP A 468 6.91 23.57 -14.98
C TRP A 468 6.97 24.81 -14.09
N ASN A 469 8.14 25.09 -13.49
CA ASN A 469 8.29 26.27 -12.62
C ASN A 469 8.81 27.53 -13.34
N GLY A 470 8.99 27.47 -14.66
CA GLY A 470 9.63 28.52 -15.46
C GLY A 470 11.08 28.21 -15.88
N THR A 471 11.75 27.31 -15.16
CA THR A 471 13.16 26.94 -15.40
C THR A 471 13.39 25.43 -15.51
N HIS A 472 12.67 24.66 -14.69
CA HIS A 472 12.76 23.20 -14.60
C HIS A 472 11.35 22.63 -14.44
N PHE A 473 11.20 21.38 -14.88
CA PHE A 473 10.09 20.57 -14.45
C PHE A 473 10.34 20.03 -13.04
N TRP A 474 9.26 19.86 -12.30
CA TRP A 474 9.24 19.23 -10.99
C TRP A 474 8.30 18.03 -11.01
N THR A 475 8.70 16.94 -10.37
CA THR A 475 7.90 15.73 -10.25
C THR A 475 8.10 15.04 -8.91
N GLY A 476 7.12 14.29 -8.45
CA GLY A 476 7.27 13.42 -7.28
C GLY A 476 7.55 11.97 -7.68
N ASN A 477 8.40 11.29 -6.93
CA ASN A 477 8.68 9.87 -7.12
C ASN A 477 8.79 9.13 -5.77
N GLY A 478 7.68 9.12 -5.02
CA GLY A 478 7.56 8.42 -3.75
C GLY A 478 8.04 9.25 -2.56
N ASN A 479 9.35 9.35 -2.36
CA ASN A 479 9.97 9.99 -1.17
C ASN A 479 10.70 11.32 -1.47
N HIS A 480 10.82 11.69 -2.74
CA HIS A 480 11.48 12.92 -3.16
C HIS A 480 10.67 13.64 -4.23
N LEU A 481 10.86 14.96 -4.28
CA LEU A 481 10.51 15.80 -5.42
C LEU A 481 11.78 16.08 -6.23
N PHE A 482 11.75 15.80 -7.52
CA PHE A 482 12.89 15.97 -8.44
C PHE A 482 12.67 17.14 -9.38
N ALA A 483 13.70 17.95 -9.56
CA ALA A 483 13.79 18.92 -10.63
C ALA A 483 14.52 18.32 -11.83
N PHE A 484 14.03 18.57 -13.05
CA PHE A 484 14.68 18.15 -14.28
C PHE A 484 14.50 19.17 -15.41
N THR A 485 15.46 19.18 -16.34
CA THR A 485 15.47 20.08 -17.51
C THR A 485 14.51 19.60 -18.61
N LYS A 486 14.25 20.45 -19.61
CA LYS A 486 13.41 20.08 -20.77
C LYS A 486 13.95 18.91 -21.60
N ASP A 487 15.24 18.59 -21.44
CA ASP A 487 15.87 17.47 -22.13
C ASP A 487 15.95 16.21 -21.23
N GLY A 488 15.24 16.21 -20.10
CA GLY A 488 15.12 15.06 -19.20
C GLY A 488 16.28 14.91 -18.20
N THR A 489 17.27 15.81 -18.19
CA THR A 489 18.39 15.71 -17.25
C THR A 489 17.96 16.15 -15.85
N VAL A 490 18.16 15.30 -14.84
CA VAL A 490 17.91 15.60 -13.43
C VAL A 490 18.85 16.72 -12.98
N ALA A 491 18.29 17.76 -12.35
CA ALA A 491 18.98 18.98 -11.96
C ALA A 491 18.97 19.23 -10.44
N GLY A 492 17.99 18.68 -9.73
CA GLY A 492 17.74 18.98 -8.32
C GLY A 492 16.86 17.91 -7.68
N LYS A 493 16.89 17.78 -6.35
CA LYS A 493 15.88 17.02 -5.60
C LYS A 493 15.80 17.47 -4.15
N VAL A 494 14.61 17.37 -3.58
CA VAL A 494 14.32 17.59 -2.15
C VAL A 494 13.54 16.42 -1.58
N TYR A 495 13.48 16.29 -0.26
CA TYR A 495 12.55 15.36 0.35
C TYR A 495 11.11 15.78 0.09
N ASP A 496 10.24 14.79 -0.08
CA ASP A 496 8.81 15.06 -0.16
C ASP A 496 8.27 15.56 1.20
N VAL A 497 6.99 15.95 1.27
CA VAL A 497 6.32 16.43 2.50
C VAL A 497 5.29 15.45 3.05
N ALA A 498 4.82 14.51 2.22
CA ALA A 498 3.88 13.46 2.62
C ALA A 498 3.86 12.30 1.61
N ARG A 499 3.26 11.18 2.00
CA ARG A 499 3.10 10.02 1.12
C ARG A 499 2.06 10.25 0.02
N GLY A 500 2.39 9.73 -1.16
CA GLY A 500 1.44 9.59 -2.27
C GLY A 500 1.06 10.92 -2.90
N ILE A 501 2.05 11.68 -3.36
CA ILE A 501 1.79 12.84 -4.22
C ILE A 501 0.98 12.42 -5.45
N SER A 502 -0.07 13.17 -5.72
CA SER A 502 -1.08 12.88 -6.74
C SER A 502 -1.35 14.06 -7.67
N GLY A 503 -0.95 15.28 -7.26
CA GLY A 503 -0.88 16.46 -8.11
C GLY A 503 0.27 17.36 -7.67
N ILE A 504 0.89 18.09 -8.61
CA ILE A 504 1.93 19.08 -8.33
C ILE A 504 1.73 20.30 -9.22
N THR A 505 1.93 21.50 -8.68
CA THR A 505 1.85 22.75 -9.44
C THR A 505 2.77 23.83 -8.85
N TRP A 506 2.89 24.96 -9.54
CA TRP A 506 3.78 26.07 -9.19
C TRP A 506 3.02 27.39 -9.17
N ASP A 507 3.13 28.13 -8.07
CA ASP A 507 2.39 29.41 -7.92
C ASP A 507 3.16 30.66 -8.38
N GLY A 508 4.38 30.49 -8.88
CA GLY A 508 5.33 31.56 -9.16
C GLY A 508 6.42 31.73 -8.09
N THR A 509 6.20 31.20 -6.88
CA THR A 509 7.11 31.30 -5.72
C THR A 509 7.32 29.97 -4.99
N TYR A 510 6.26 29.17 -4.85
CA TYR A 510 6.24 27.92 -4.11
C TYR A 510 5.70 26.77 -4.98
N LEU A 511 6.22 25.58 -4.72
CA LEU A 511 5.58 24.36 -5.21
C LEU A 511 4.36 24.07 -4.36
N TRP A 512 3.33 23.53 -4.98
CA TRP A 512 2.17 22.99 -4.31
C TRP A 512 2.03 21.53 -4.65
N GLY A 513 1.81 20.69 -3.64
CA GLY A 513 1.51 19.28 -3.83
C GLY A 513 0.14 18.90 -3.26
N LEU A 514 -0.59 18.06 -3.99
CA LEU A 514 -1.80 17.39 -3.55
C LEU A 514 -1.45 15.94 -3.19
N TYR A 515 -1.67 15.54 -1.94
CA TYR A 515 -1.22 14.26 -1.40
C TYR A 515 -2.38 13.38 -1.00
N LYS A 516 -2.17 12.06 -1.09
CA LYS A 516 -3.07 11.07 -0.52
C LYS A 516 -3.07 11.10 1.01
N THR A 517 -1.87 11.25 1.62
CA THR A 517 -1.64 10.98 3.04
C THR A 517 -2.29 9.65 3.44
N CYS A 518 -2.82 9.49 4.66
CA CYS A 518 -3.70 8.37 4.96
C CYS A 518 -5.04 8.57 4.25
N GLU A 519 -5.51 7.58 3.50
CA GLU A 519 -6.74 7.69 2.70
C GLU A 519 -8.00 7.79 3.57
N LEU A 520 -7.93 7.31 4.81
CA LEU A 520 -9.02 7.36 5.79
C LEU A 520 -9.11 8.70 6.52
N TRP A 521 -8.07 9.53 6.45
CA TRP A 521 -8.04 10.79 7.18
C TRP A 521 -8.74 11.90 6.41
N ASN A 522 -9.64 12.60 7.10
CA ASN A 522 -10.27 13.82 6.63
C ASN A 522 -9.37 15.06 6.86
N ASP A 523 -8.06 14.94 6.62
CA ASP A 523 -7.08 16.00 6.84
C ASP A 523 -6.84 16.85 5.59
N ALA A 524 -6.05 17.91 5.73
CA ALA A 524 -5.83 18.89 4.66
C ALA A 524 -4.92 18.32 3.55
N LYS A 525 -5.39 18.12 2.33
CA LYS A 525 -4.59 17.35 1.34
C LYS A 525 -3.60 18.17 0.50
N MET A 526 -3.63 19.50 0.59
CA MET A 526 -2.78 20.40 -0.21
C MET A 526 -1.70 21.06 0.65
N PHE A 527 -0.45 20.98 0.20
CA PHE A 527 0.73 21.49 0.90
C PHE A 527 1.44 22.53 0.04
N GLN A 528 1.70 23.71 0.61
CA GLN A 528 2.56 24.72 0.01
C GLN A 528 4.00 24.49 0.49
N ILE A 529 4.92 24.39 -0.46
CA ILE A 529 6.29 23.89 -0.26
C ILE A 529 7.28 24.93 -0.77
N GLU A 530 8.13 25.38 0.14
CA GLU A 530 9.29 26.20 -0.15
C GLU A 530 10.52 25.31 -0.31
N ILE A 531 11.20 25.46 -1.44
CA ILE A 531 12.47 24.79 -1.70
C ILE A 531 13.59 25.63 -1.08
N LEU A 532 14.33 25.04 -0.15
CA LEU A 532 15.45 25.68 0.55
C LEU A 532 16.78 25.36 -0.14
N ASP A 533 17.02 24.10 -0.45
CA ASP A 533 18.22 23.61 -1.13
C ASP A 533 17.95 22.27 -1.85
N ASP A 534 17.89 22.31 -3.18
CA ASP A 534 17.69 21.16 -4.06
C ASP A 534 19.00 20.53 -4.58
N SER A 535 20.15 21.04 -4.14
CA SER A 535 21.49 20.53 -4.50
C SER A 535 22.05 19.53 -3.49
N SER A 536 21.58 19.58 -2.25
CA SER A 536 22.12 18.88 -1.08
C SER A 536 22.12 17.35 -1.13
N LEU A 537 21.37 16.75 -2.07
CA LEU A 537 21.15 15.30 -2.12
C LEU A 537 21.79 14.60 -3.34
N PHE A 538 22.67 15.28 -4.10
CA PHE A 538 23.42 14.71 -5.24
C PHE A 538 24.83 14.23 -4.89
#